data_AF-A0A916BY19-F1
#
_entry.id   AF-A0A916BY19-F1
#
_cell.length_a   1.000
_cell.length_b   1.000
_cell.length_c   1.000
_cell.angle_alpha   90.00
_cell.angle_beta   90.00
_cell.angle_gamma   90.00
#
_symmetry.space_group_name_H-M   'P 1'
#
loop_
_entity.id
_entity.type
_entity.pdbx_description
1 polymer ?
#
loop_
_entity_poly.entity_id
_entity_poly.type
_entity_poly.pdbx_seq_one_letter_code
_entity_poly.pdbx_strand_id
1 'polypeptide(L)'
;MTHVIRGGRISWYDEARIRERGLIMAIESQLARCVNCERTVDEVPLLNLTQRHGVAYICPQCLPILIHKPQQLQNKLPGTEALQPHEH
;
A
#
# COMPACT_ATOMS: atom_id res chain seq x y z
N MET A 1 -23.59 -29.19 5.92
CA MET A 1 -24.52 -29.33 4.78
C MET A 1 -24.00 -28.44 3.67
N THR A 2 -23.51 -29.03 2.58
CA THR A 2 -22.87 -28.30 1.47
C THR A 2 -23.87 -28.21 0.32
N HIS A 3 -24.46 -27.04 0.09
CA HIS A 3 -25.22 -26.76 -1.12
C HIS A 3 -24.24 -26.33 -2.22
N VAL A 4 -24.29 -27.01 -3.37
CA VAL A 4 -23.51 -26.65 -4.57
C VAL A 4 -24.36 -25.74 -5.44
N ILE A 5 -24.06 -24.44 -5.45
CA ILE A 5 -24.56 -23.53 -6.47
C ILE A 5 -23.55 -23.52 -7.63
N ARG A 6 -24.06 -23.70 -8.85
CA ARG A 6 -23.27 -23.72 -10.09
C ARG A 6 -22.57 -22.36 -10.29
N GLY A 7 -21.25 -22.40 -10.50
CA GLY A 7 -20.44 -21.25 -10.91
C GLY A 7 -19.48 -20.76 -9.83
N GLY A 8 -18.31 -21.39 -9.72
CA GLY A 8 -17.23 -21.00 -8.79
C GLY A 8 -17.51 -21.36 -7.33
N ARG A 9 -16.99 -22.50 -6.86
CA ARG A 9 -17.07 -22.88 -5.43
C ARG A 9 -16.16 -21.96 -4.60
N ILE A 10 -16.72 -20.88 -4.07
CA ILE A 10 -16.19 -20.23 -2.88
C ILE A 10 -16.97 -20.83 -1.71
N SER A 11 -16.29 -21.50 -0.78
CA SER A 11 -16.95 -22.02 0.43
C SER A 11 -17.50 -20.84 1.24
N TRP A 12 -18.60 -21.01 1.97
CA TRP A 12 -19.10 -19.97 2.88
C TRP A 12 -18.02 -19.52 3.89
N TYR A 13 -17.12 -20.43 4.27
CA TYR A 13 -15.93 -20.14 5.07
C TYR A 13 -14.89 -19.26 4.33
N ASP A 14 -14.77 -19.41 3.02
CA ASP A 14 -13.90 -18.57 2.19
C ASP A 14 -14.50 -17.16 1.98
N GLU A 15 -15.83 -17.03 1.89
CA GLU A 15 -16.49 -15.71 1.83
C GLU A 15 -16.29 -14.90 3.12
N ALA A 16 -16.49 -15.52 4.29
CA ALA A 16 -16.25 -14.87 5.57
C ALA A 16 -14.79 -14.41 5.71
N ARG A 17 -13.84 -15.23 5.26
CA ARG A 17 -12.41 -14.91 5.23
C ARG A 17 -12.06 -13.80 4.24
N ILE A 18 -12.70 -13.75 3.07
CA ILE A 18 -12.52 -12.66 2.09
C ILE A 18 -13.02 -11.34 2.68
N ARG A 19 -14.17 -11.35 3.36
CA ARG A 19 -14.72 -10.16 4.02
C ARG A 19 -13.84 -9.68 5.17
N GLU A 20 -13.32 -10.60 5.99
CA GLU A 20 -12.40 -10.27 7.09
C GLU A 20 -11.08 -9.68 6.57
N ARG A 21 -10.48 -10.28 5.52
CA ARG A 21 -9.30 -9.73 4.83
C ARG A 21 -9.55 -8.37 4.21
N GLY A 22 -10.72 -8.16 3.60
CA GLY A 22 -11.12 -6.87 3.05
C GLY A 22 -11.29 -5.80 4.14
N LEU A 23 -11.80 -6.18 5.31
CA LEU A 23 -11.93 -5.28 6.46
C LEU A 23 -10.56 -4.87 7.02
N ILE A 24 -9.63 -5.82 7.17
CA ILE A 24 -8.26 -5.54 7.62
C ILE A 24 -7.57 -4.56 6.65
N MET A 25 -7.65 -4.83 5.34
CA MET A 25 -7.07 -3.96 4.30
C MET A 25 -7.66 -2.53 4.31
N ALA A 26 -8.97 -2.41 4.52
CA ALA A 26 -9.64 -1.10 4.60
C ALA A 26 -9.18 -0.30 5.83
N ILE A 27 -9.09 -0.93 7.00
CA ILE A 27 -8.63 -0.28 8.23
C ILE A 27 -7.18 0.19 8.11
N GLU A 28 -6.29 -0.63 7.53
CA GLU A 28 -4.89 -0.25 7.29
C GLU A 28 -4.77 0.95 6.34
N SER A 29 -5.57 0.99 5.27
CA SER A 29 -5.57 2.10 4.31
C SER A 29 -6.04 3.42 4.91
N GLN A 30 -6.89 3.39 5.93
CA GLN A 30 -7.46 4.59 6.55
C GLN A 30 -6.49 5.23 7.57
N LEU A 31 -5.52 4.46 8.06
CA LEU A 31 -4.41 4.96 8.88
C LEU A 31 -3.16 5.32 8.04
N ALA A 32 -3.17 5.01 6.75
CA ALA A 32 -2.05 5.25 5.85
C ALA A 32 -1.76 6.74 5.68
N ARG A 33 -0.47 7.09 5.66
CA ARG A 33 0.02 8.45 5.46
C ARG A 33 1.14 8.46 4.44
N CYS A 34 1.19 9.50 3.63
CA CYS A 34 2.31 9.73 2.73
C CYS A 34 3.60 9.82 3.55
N VAL A 35 4.57 8.98 3.23
CA VAL A 35 5.87 8.91 3.89
C VAL A 35 6.63 10.25 3.86
N ASN A 36 6.34 11.11 2.88
CA ASN A 36 7.03 12.38 2.75
C ASN A 36 6.30 13.55 3.42
N CYS A 37 5.00 13.73 3.12
CA CYS A 37 4.22 14.91 3.54
C CYS A 37 3.15 14.61 4.60
N GLU A 38 3.04 13.36 5.06
CA GLU A 38 2.20 12.89 6.18
C GLU A 38 0.68 13.03 5.98
N ARG A 39 0.25 13.55 4.84
CA ARG A 39 -1.17 13.60 4.45
C ARG A 39 -1.77 12.20 4.34
N THR A 40 -3.02 12.09 4.76
CA THR A 40 -3.84 10.89 4.75
C THR A 40 -4.55 10.68 3.41
N VAL A 41 -5.20 9.52 3.26
CA VAL A 41 -6.03 9.20 2.07
C VAL A 41 -7.23 10.15 1.90
N ASP A 42 -7.71 10.76 3.00
CA ASP A 42 -8.80 11.74 2.96
C ASP A 42 -8.35 13.09 2.36
N GLU A 43 -7.05 13.37 2.39
CA GLU A 43 -6.47 14.62 1.89
C GLU A 43 -5.89 14.48 0.48
N VAL A 44 -5.23 13.36 0.19
CA VAL A 44 -4.61 13.05 -1.11
C VAL A 44 -4.63 11.55 -1.39
N PRO A 45 -4.76 11.11 -2.65
CA PRO A 45 -4.63 9.69 -2.97
C PRO A 45 -3.24 9.17 -2.60
N LEU A 46 -3.19 7.97 -2.04
CA LEU A 46 -1.96 7.28 -1.66
C LEU A 46 -1.72 6.08 -2.58
N LEU A 47 -0.45 5.89 -2.95
CA LEU A 47 0.06 4.73 -3.68
C LEU A 47 0.81 3.83 -2.71
N ASN A 48 0.60 2.52 -2.83
CA ASN A 48 1.25 1.53 -1.98
C ASN A 48 2.60 1.13 -2.57
N LEU A 49 3.65 1.21 -1.77
CA LEU A 49 5.00 0.75 -2.09
C LEU A 49 5.29 -0.51 -1.28
N THR A 50 5.33 -1.66 -1.96
CA THR A 50 5.75 -2.92 -1.34
C THR A 50 7.27 -2.92 -1.16
N GLN A 51 7.72 -3.19 0.05
CA GLN A 51 9.14 -3.23 0.43
C GLN A 51 9.45 -4.53 1.16
N ARG A 52 10.75 -4.84 1.32
CA ARG A 52 11.20 -6.09 1.96
C ARG A 52 10.62 -6.31 3.37
N HIS A 53 10.31 -5.23 4.10
CA HIS A 53 9.84 -5.29 5.49
C HIS A 53 8.46 -4.67 5.72
N GLY A 54 7.65 -4.53 4.66
CA GLY A 54 6.27 -4.05 4.82
C GLY A 54 5.79 -3.21 3.64
N VAL A 55 4.81 -2.35 3.93
CA VAL A 55 4.22 -1.43 2.97
C VAL A 55 4.47 -0.01 3.45
N ALA A 56 4.91 0.85 2.54
CA ALA A 56 4.93 2.29 2.73
C ALA A 56 3.95 2.95 1.76
N TYR A 57 3.52 4.17 2.05
CA TYR A 57 2.58 4.90 1.22
C TYR A 57 3.19 6.22 0.73
N ILE A 58 2.95 6.58 -0.52
CA ILE A 58 3.41 7.85 -1.10
C ILE A 58 2.31 8.48 -1.95
N CYS A 59 2.13 9.80 -1.89
CA CYS A 59 1.16 10.48 -2.75
C CYS A 59 1.78 10.84 -4.12
N PRO A 60 0.97 10.99 -5.19
CA PRO A 60 1.47 11.38 -6.51
C PRO A 60 2.28 12.69 -6.54
N GLN A 61 1.97 13.63 -5.64
CA GLN A 61 2.70 14.90 -5.54
C GLN A 61 4.12 14.72 -4.97
N CYS A 62 4.33 13.71 -4.14
CA CYS A 62 5.64 13.41 -3.55
C CYS A 62 6.40 12.33 -4.33
N LEU A 63 5.73 11.60 -5.22
CA LEU A 63 6.36 10.56 -6.05
C LEU A 63 7.58 11.08 -6.84
N PRO A 64 7.59 12.29 -7.44
CA PRO A 64 8.77 12.80 -8.15
C PRO A 64 10.04 12.86 -7.30
N ILE A 65 9.92 13.05 -5.98
CA ILE A 65 11.08 13.04 -5.06
C ILE A 65 11.72 11.66 -5.03
N LEU A 66 10.92 10.59 -5.05
CA LEU A 66 11.43 9.21 -5.06
C LEU A 66 12.31 8.94 -6.29
N ILE A 67 11.99 9.56 -7.42
CA ILE A 67 12.67 9.29 -8.68
C ILE A 67 13.87 10.26 -8.87
N HIS A 68 13.71 11.56 -8.56
CA HIS A 68 14.77 12.57 -8.79
C HIS A 68 15.71 12.80 -7.60
N LYS A 69 15.23 12.59 -6.37
CA LYS A 69 15.96 12.91 -5.13
C LYS A 69 15.71 11.84 -4.03
N PRO A 70 15.92 10.54 -4.32
CA PRO A 70 15.63 9.46 -3.37
C PRO A 70 16.36 9.62 -2.03
N GLN A 71 17.49 10.33 -2.00
CA GLN A 71 18.25 10.64 -0.79
C GLN A 71 17.42 11.35 0.28
N GLN A 72 16.43 12.16 -0.11
CA GLN A 72 15.55 12.86 0.82
C GLN A 72 14.59 11.91 1.57
N LEU A 73 14.48 10.65 1.14
CA LEU A 73 13.61 9.64 1.71
C LEU A 73 14.37 8.53 2.46
N GLN A 74 15.70 8.57 2.51
CA GLN A 74 16.55 7.54 3.14
C GLN A 74 16.18 7.22 4.59
N ASN A 75 15.84 8.24 5.38
CA ASN A 75 15.45 8.06 6.78
C ASN A 75 13.96 7.78 6.97
N LYS A 76 13.16 7.78 5.90
CA LYS A 76 11.70 7.61 5.96
C LYS A 76 11.22 6.31 5.29
N LEU A 77 12.00 5.78 4.35
CA LEU A 77 11.73 4.55 3.62
C LEU A 77 12.90 3.57 3.79
N PRO A 78 12.75 2.51 4.61
CA PRO A 78 13.81 1.52 4.77
C PRO A 78 14.14 0.86 3.42
N GLY A 79 15.41 0.76 3.06
CA GLY A 79 15.88 0.18 1.80
C GLY A 79 16.01 1.17 0.64
N THR A 80 15.89 2.48 0.88
CA THR A 80 16.13 3.52 -0.14
C THR A 80 17.59 3.96 -0.24
N GLU A 81 18.46 3.47 0.64
CA GLU A 81 19.91 3.70 0.60
C GLU A 81 20.56 3.18 -0.69
N ALA A 82 19.95 2.16 -1.29
CA ALA A 82 20.42 1.55 -2.54
C ALA A 82 19.78 2.15 -3.81
N LEU A 83 18.82 3.08 -3.68
CA LEU A 83 18.18 3.70 -4.84
C LEU A 83 19.08 4.80 -5.43
N GLN A 84 19.41 4.66 -6.71
CA GLN A 84 20.11 5.70 -7.45
C GLN A 84 19.11 6.64 -8.14
N PRO A 85 19.37 7.95 -8.17
CA PRO A 85 18.61 8.86 -9.02
C PRO A 85 18.73 8.41 -10.48
N HIS A 86 17.65 8.55 -11.24
CA HIS A 86 17.76 8.54 -12.70
C HIS A 86 18.23 9.93 -13.15
N GLU A 87 19.17 9.95 -14.08
CA GLU A 87 19.56 11.17 -14.79
C GLU A 87 18.47 11.49 -15.83
N HIS A 88 18.18 12.79 -15.99
CA HIS A 88 17.26 13.30 -17.02
C HIS A 88 17.97 13.46 -18.36
#